data_AF-A0A7J9C0R6-F1
#
_entry.id   AF-A0A7J9C0R6-F1
#
_cell.length_a   1.000
_cell.length_b   1.000
_cell.length_c   1.000
_cell.angle_alpha   90.00
_cell.angle_beta   90.00
_cell.angle_gamma   90.00
#
_symmetry.space_group_name_H-M   'P 1'
#
loop_
_entity.id
_entity.type
_entity.pdbx_description
1 polymer ?
#
loop_
_entity_poly.entity_id
_entity_poly.type
_entity_poly.pdbx_seq_one_letter_code
_entity_poly.pdbx_strand_id
1 'polypeptide(L)'
;MVWHCTIPGKAGILPGERFWDLVAHCLLLKASTISTSSMALQTAFSRILSLEVFDYLYVADRLSANKFVLQTDWEGGYFPLTLHFSEDYPSKPPKCKFPQGFFHPNVYPSGTVCLSILNEDSGWRPAITVKQILIGIQDLLDAPNPADPAQTEGYHLFIQDANEYKRRVRQQAKQYPPL
;
A
#
# COMPACT_ATOMS: atom_id res chain seq x y z
N MET A 1 -10.22 5.87 12.68
CA MET A 1 -8.87 5.55 13.22
C MET A 1 -7.84 5.71 12.11
N VAL A 2 -6.64 6.24 12.40
CA VAL A 2 -5.56 6.47 11.41
C VAL A 2 -4.41 5.49 11.70
N TRP A 3 -4.01 4.71 10.71
CA TRP A 3 -2.83 3.82 10.81
C TRP A 3 -1.68 4.36 9.97
N HIS A 4 -0.46 4.36 10.52
CA HIS A 4 0.78 4.78 9.84
C HIS A 4 1.72 3.56 9.76
N CYS A 5 2.24 3.25 8.58
CA CYS A 5 3.21 2.18 8.35
C CYS A 5 4.54 2.77 7.89
N THR A 6 5.64 2.42 8.57
CA THR A 6 7.02 2.76 8.20
C THR A 6 7.96 1.61 8.62
N ILE A 7 8.88 1.15 7.76
CA ILE A 7 9.59 -0.14 7.89
C ILE A 7 11.14 -0.02 7.72
N PRO A 8 11.99 -0.67 8.56
CA PRO A 8 13.46 -0.57 8.51
C PRO A 8 14.21 -1.61 7.66
N GLY A 9 15.45 -1.29 7.29
CA GLY A 9 16.37 -2.00 6.41
C GLY A 9 17.62 -2.58 7.10
N LYS A 10 17.85 -3.86 6.79
CA LYS A 10 18.88 -4.80 7.25
C LYS A 10 20.34 -4.29 7.24
N ALA A 11 20.99 -4.36 8.40
CA ALA A 11 22.37 -4.83 8.50
C ALA A 11 22.35 -6.30 9.00
N GLY A 12 22.76 -7.26 8.15
CA GLY A 12 23.19 -8.59 8.56
C GLY A 12 22.14 -9.71 8.68
N ILE A 13 21.60 -10.22 7.57
CA ILE A 13 20.80 -11.47 7.59
C ILE A 13 21.41 -12.49 6.63
N LEU A 14 21.78 -13.65 7.20
CA LEU A 14 22.38 -14.81 6.54
C LEU A 14 21.34 -15.61 5.72
N PRO A 15 21.76 -16.45 4.76
CA PRO A 15 20.85 -17.17 3.87
C PRO A 15 20.16 -18.32 4.60
N GLY A 16 18.82 -18.36 4.56
CA GLY A 16 18.02 -19.50 5.03
C GLY A 16 17.10 -19.23 6.21
N GLU A 17 17.33 -18.15 6.95
CA GLU A 17 16.44 -17.70 8.03
C GLU A 17 15.44 -16.68 7.46
N ARG A 18 14.15 -16.93 7.68
CA ARG A 18 13.08 -16.04 7.25
C ARG A 18 13.21 -14.75 8.06
N PHE A 19 13.43 -13.63 7.36
CA PHE A 19 13.46 -12.24 7.83
C PHE A 19 12.28 -11.79 8.73
N TRP A 20 11.34 -12.69 8.98
CA TRP A 20 9.99 -12.48 9.44
C TRP A 20 9.82 -12.67 10.95
N ASP A 21 10.78 -13.27 11.65
CA ASP A 21 10.60 -13.70 13.05
C ASP A 21 10.98 -12.64 14.10
N LEU A 22 11.66 -11.54 13.72
CA LEU A 22 12.15 -10.53 14.68
C LEU A 22 11.35 -9.22 14.74
N VAL A 23 10.40 -9.00 13.82
CA VAL A 23 9.63 -7.74 13.74
C VAL A 23 8.33 -7.77 14.57
N ALA A 24 7.83 -8.97 14.87
CA ALA A 24 6.58 -9.18 15.63
C ALA A 24 6.62 -8.63 17.07
N HIS A 25 7.79 -8.52 17.69
CA HIS A 25 7.89 -8.21 19.12
C HIS A 25 7.72 -6.71 19.45
N CYS A 26 8.03 -5.80 18.52
CA CYS A 26 7.98 -4.36 18.79
C CYS A 26 6.59 -3.73 18.56
N LEU A 27 5.74 -4.32 17.71
CA LEU A 27 4.42 -3.78 17.37
C LEU A 27 3.33 -4.14 18.40
N LEU A 28 3.50 -5.23 19.14
CA LEU A 28 2.60 -5.64 20.23
C LEU A 28 2.53 -4.62 21.39
N LEU A 29 3.55 -3.79 21.58
CA LEU A 29 3.62 -2.84 22.70
C LEU A 29 2.86 -1.52 22.46
N LYS A 30 2.46 -1.18 21.23
CA LYS A 30 1.71 0.06 20.93
C LYS A 30 0.20 -0.14 20.79
N ALA A 31 -0.27 -1.39 20.62
CA ALA A 31 -1.69 -1.70 20.49
C ALA A 31 -2.44 -1.79 21.84
N SER A 32 -1.71 -1.88 22.96
CA SER A 32 -2.26 -2.09 24.31
C SER A 32 -2.90 -0.85 24.96
N THR A 33 -3.00 0.29 24.25
CA THR A 33 -3.63 1.52 24.76
C THR A 33 -4.94 1.90 24.07
N ILE A 34 -5.50 1.07 23.18
CA ILE A 34 -6.70 1.40 22.40
C ILE A 34 -7.98 0.96 23.13
N SER A 35 -8.67 1.92 23.76
CA SER A 35 -10.07 1.80 24.17
C SER A 35 -10.98 2.10 22.96
N THR A 36 -11.74 1.13 22.46
CA THR A 36 -12.80 1.40 21.46
C THR A 36 -14.05 0.54 21.65
N SER A 37 -15.22 1.17 21.50
CA SER A 37 -16.56 0.74 21.92
C SER A 37 -17.38 -0.04 20.87
N SER A 38 -16.78 -0.46 19.74
CA SER A 38 -17.50 -1.16 18.66
C SER A 38 -16.97 -2.57 18.46
N MET A 39 -17.84 -3.59 18.62
CA MET A 39 -17.51 -5.01 18.40
C MET A 39 -17.00 -5.31 16.99
N ALA A 40 -17.46 -4.59 15.97
CA ALA A 40 -17.03 -4.79 14.58
C ALA A 40 -15.58 -4.32 14.37
N LEU A 41 -15.23 -3.17 14.95
CA LEU A 41 -13.85 -2.69 14.98
C LEU A 41 -12.99 -3.61 15.84
N GLN A 42 -13.44 -4.02 17.03
CA GLN A 42 -12.71 -4.99 17.86
C GLN A 42 -12.51 -6.34 17.16
N THR A 43 -13.46 -6.81 16.36
CA THR A 43 -13.32 -8.07 15.59
C THR A 43 -12.39 -7.89 14.39
N ALA A 44 -12.41 -6.72 13.74
CA ALA A 44 -11.42 -6.38 12.72
C ALA A 44 -10.01 -6.25 13.33
N PHE A 45 -9.89 -5.58 14.48
CA PHE A 45 -8.64 -5.43 15.24
C PHE A 45 -8.12 -6.76 15.77
N SER A 46 -8.98 -7.61 16.34
CA SER A 46 -8.59 -8.94 16.83
C SER A 46 -8.22 -9.86 15.67
N ARG A 47 -8.90 -9.77 14.52
CA ARG A 47 -8.49 -10.50 13.30
C ARG A 47 -7.23 -9.93 12.66
N ILE A 48 -6.97 -8.62 12.73
CA ILE A 48 -5.73 -7.97 12.28
C ILE A 48 -4.56 -8.30 13.22
N LEU A 49 -4.82 -8.54 14.51
CA LEU A 49 -3.81 -8.97 15.49
C LEU A 49 -3.60 -10.49 15.51
N SER A 50 -4.60 -11.29 15.12
CA SER A 50 -4.52 -12.76 15.09
C SER A 50 -4.21 -13.35 13.70
N LEU A 51 -4.28 -12.55 12.64
CA LEU A 51 -3.73 -12.90 11.33
C LEU A 51 -2.44 -12.12 11.17
N GLU A 52 -1.36 -12.82 10.88
CA GLU A 52 -0.04 -12.33 10.54
C GLU A 52 -0.11 -11.21 9.46
N VAL A 53 -0.33 -9.95 9.88
CA VAL A 53 -0.22 -8.80 9.00
C VAL A 53 1.27 -8.49 8.89
N PHE A 54 1.92 -9.27 8.03
CA PHE A 54 3.24 -8.93 7.55
C PHE A 54 3.19 -7.54 6.93
N ASP A 55 4.15 -6.73 7.35
CA ASP A 55 4.56 -5.46 6.77
C ASP A 55 4.66 -5.55 5.22
N TYR A 56 4.85 -4.38 4.60
CA TYR A 56 5.32 -4.16 3.23
C TYR A 56 4.25 -3.96 2.15
N LEU A 57 4.15 -2.71 1.65
CA LEU A 57 4.05 -2.46 0.21
C LEU A 57 5.47 -2.44 -0.37
N TYR A 58 6.16 -3.57 -0.26
CA TYR A 58 7.41 -3.78 -0.99
C TYR A 58 6.99 -4.27 -2.36
N VAL A 59 7.26 -3.50 -3.41
CA VAL A 59 7.24 -4.00 -4.79
C VAL A 59 8.42 -4.97 -4.94
N ALA A 60 8.34 -6.11 -4.26
CA ALA A 60 9.11 -7.30 -4.57
C ALA A 60 8.68 -7.75 -5.95
N ASP A 61 9.65 -7.96 -6.81
CA ASP A 61 9.61 -8.79 -8.01
C ASP A 61 8.44 -9.80 -7.99
N ARG A 62 7.52 -9.69 -8.95
CA ARG A 62 6.66 -10.81 -9.29
C ARG A 62 7.57 -11.99 -9.62
N LEU A 63 7.60 -13.00 -8.75
CA LEU A 63 8.16 -14.30 -9.09
C LEU A 63 7.24 -14.93 -10.14
N SER A 64 7.51 -14.63 -11.40
CA SER A 64 7.04 -15.43 -12.53
C SER A 64 7.58 -16.86 -12.34
N ALA A 65 6.70 -17.86 -12.50
CA ALA A 65 7.07 -19.27 -12.52
C ALA A 65 8.17 -19.60 -13.55
N ASN A 66 8.43 -18.69 -14.49
CA ASN A 66 9.59 -18.68 -15.37
C ASN A 66 10.51 -17.52 -14.98
N LYS A 67 11.51 -17.81 -14.13
CA LYS A 67 12.84 -17.20 -13.87
C LYS A 67 13.27 -15.90 -14.61
N PHE A 68 12.38 -14.95 -14.82
CA PHE A 68 12.63 -13.60 -15.29
C PHE A 68 11.93 -12.66 -14.32
N VAL A 69 12.74 -12.02 -13.49
CA VAL A 69 12.31 -10.92 -12.62
C VAL A 69 11.89 -9.77 -13.55
N LEU A 70 10.60 -9.43 -13.57
CA LEU A 70 10.14 -8.20 -14.21
C LEU A 70 10.43 -7.05 -13.24
N GLN A 71 11.54 -6.38 -13.48
CA GLN A 71 11.97 -5.21 -12.73
C GLN A 71 10.97 -4.07 -12.98
N THR A 72 10.28 -3.60 -11.94
CA THR A 72 9.33 -2.47 -12.04
C THR A 72 10.07 -1.15 -11.82
N ASP A 73 9.54 -0.05 -12.34
CA ASP A 73 10.13 1.28 -12.12
C ASP A 73 10.00 1.78 -10.66
N TRP A 74 9.18 1.08 -9.87
CA TRP A 74 8.90 1.33 -8.45
C TRP A 74 9.85 0.60 -7.50
N GLU A 75 10.70 -0.30 -8.02
CA GLU A 75 11.60 -1.12 -7.21
C GLU A 75 12.52 -0.26 -6.32
N GLY A 76 12.79 -0.77 -5.11
CA GLY A 76 13.65 -0.12 -4.12
C GLY A 76 13.00 1.02 -3.35
N GLY A 77 11.79 1.44 -3.75
CA GLY A 77 10.98 2.43 -3.03
C GLY A 77 10.13 1.82 -1.91
N TYR A 78 9.98 2.58 -0.82
CA TYR A 78 9.20 2.24 0.38
C TYR A 78 8.13 3.30 0.63
N PHE A 79 6.96 3.12 0.02
CA PHE A 79 5.96 4.18 -0.04
C PHE A 79 5.05 4.18 1.21
N PRO A 80 5.05 5.24 2.03
CA PRO A 80 4.18 5.31 3.20
C PRO A 80 2.72 5.43 2.77
N LEU A 81 1.87 4.58 3.33
CA LEU A 81 0.45 4.54 3.02
C LEU A 81 -0.37 4.60 4.32
N THR A 82 -1.31 5.53 4.37
CA THR A 82 -2.24 5.71 5.48
C THR A 82 -3.59 5.11 5.12
N LEU A 83 -4.11 4.22 5.97
CA LEU A 83 -5.47 3.70 5.88
C LEU A 83 -6.33 4.37 6.97
N HIS A 84 -7.42 5.00 6.54
CA HIS A 84 -8.38 5.65 7.44
C HIS A 84 -9.74 4.95 7.38
N PHE A 85 -10.11 4.31 8.49
CA PHE A 85 -11.41 3.65 8.69
C PHE A 85 -12.38 4.60 9.40
N SER A 86 -13.57 4.79 8.80
CA SER A 86 -14.70 5.50 9.42
C SER A 86 -15.54 4.58 10.30
N GLU A 87 -16.52 5.14 11.01
CA GLU A 87 -17.49 4.40 11.83
C GLU A 87 -18.38 3.47 10.99
N ASP A 88 -18.62 3.82 9.72
CA ASP A 88 -19.40 3.02 8.77
C ASP A 88 -18.67 1.77 8.23
N TYR A 89 -17.41 1.53 8.61
CA TYR A 89 -16.69 0.32 8.20
C TYR A 89 -17.29 -0.92 8.90
N PRO A 90 -17.50 -2.06 8.20
CA PRO A 90 -17.04 -2.38 6.84
C PRO A 90 -18.06 -2.12 5.74
N SER A 91 -19.22 -1.52 6.04
CA SER A 91 -20.20 -1.15 5.01
C SER A 91 -19.60 -0.18 3.99
N LYS A 92 -18.76 0.76 4.45
CA LYS A 92 -17.96 1.66 3.60
C LYS A 92 -16.47 1.28 3.58
N PRO A 93 -15.78 1.52 2.45
CA PRO A 93 -14.34 1.26 2.34
C PRO A 93 -13.51 2.20 3.22
N PRO A 94 -12.30 1.80 3.64
CA PRO A 94 -11.33 2.75 4.18
C PRO A 94 -10.84 3.72 3.11
N LYS A 95 -10.46 4.93 3.52
CA LYS A 95 -9.74 5.86 2.65
C LYS A 95 -8.24 5.56 2.70
N CYS A 96 -7.63 5.28 1.55
CA CYS A 96 -6.19 5.04 1.44
C CYS A 96 -5.49 6.28 0.89
N LYS A 97 -4.38 6.70 1.53
CA LYS A 97 -3.65 7.91 1.14
C LYS A 97 -2.13 7.72 1.15
N PHE A 98 -1.48 8.09 0.06
CA PHE A 98 -0.06 8.41 0.02
C PHE A 98 0.20 9.83 0.56
N PRO A 99 1.47 10.25 0.72
CA PRO A 99 1.80 11.64 0.96
C PRO A 99 1.23 12.58 -0.11
N GLN A 100 0.98 13.82 0.28
CA GLN A 100 0.54 14.85 -0.66
C GLN A 100 1.58 15.02 -1.77
N GLY A 101 1.10 15.13 -3.02
CA GLY A 101 1.99 15.27 -4.19
C GLY A 101 2.61 13.98 -4.70
N PHE A 102 2.21 12.81 -4.18
CA PHE A 102 2.63 11.51 -4.73
C PHE A 102 2.28 11.41 -6.21
N PHE A 103 3.28 11.14 -7.04
CA PHE A 103 3.17 11.07 -8.50
C PHE A 103 2.66 9.71 -8.93
N HIS A 104 1.39 9.65 -9.38
CA HIS A 104 0.78 8.46 -9.97
C HIS A 104 -0.54 8.84 -10.70
N PRO A 105 -0.85 8.28 -11.89
CA PRO A 105 -2.04 8.66 -12.65
C PRO A 105 -3.36 8.52 -11.88
N ASN A 106 -3.45 7.53 -10.99
CA ASN A 106 -4.64 7.23 -10.17
C ASN A 106 -4.52 7.68 -8.71
N VAL A 107 -3.60 8.60 -8.38
CA VAL A 107 -3.52 9.20 -7.03
C VAL A 107 -3.83 10.68 -7.14
N TYR A 108 -4.83 11.15 -6.39
CA TYR A 108 -5.15 12.58 -6.37
C TYR A 108 -3.99 13.40 -5.80
N PRO A 109 -3.88 14.71 -6.10
CA PRO A 109 -2.86 15.59 -5.50
C PRO A 109 -2.86 15.58 -3.97
N SER A 110 -4.02 15.28 -3.35
CA SER A 110 -4.20 15.12 -1.90
C SER A 110 -3.57 13.85 -1.31
N GLY A 111 -3.06 12.96 -2.16
CA GLY A 111 -2.56 11.62 -1.83
C GLY A 111 -3.62 10.52 -1.87
N THR A 112 -4.91 10.86 -2.03
CA THR A 112 -5.98 9.85 -2.04
C THR A 112 -5.87 8.91 -3.24
N VAL A 113 -5.90 7.60 -2.98
CA VAL A 113 -5.84 6.57 -4.03
C VAL A 113 -7.21 6.38 -4.66
N CYS A 114 -7.26 6.40 -6.00
CA CYS A 114 -8.43 6.02 -6.78
C CYS A 114 -8.27 4.57 -7.24
N LEU A 115 -9.01 3.65 -6.60
CA LEU A 115 -9.01 2.22 -6.93
C LEU A 115 -10.46 1.73 -6.83
N SER A 116 -10.91 0.92 -7.79
CA SER A 116 -12.32 0.49 -7.88
C SER A 116 -12.80 -0.25 -6.62
N ILE A 117 -11.95 -1.09 -6.02
CA ILE A 117 -12.28 -1.77 -4.76
C ILE A 117 -12.37 -0.83 -3.56
N LEU A 118 -11.89 0.41 -3.65
CA LEU A 118 -12.04 1.44 -2.62
C LEU A 118 -13.22 2.39 -2.90
N ASN A 119 -14.00 2.13 -3.94
CA ASN A 119 -15.18 2.90 -4.30
C ASN A 119 -16.46 2.14 -3.89
N GLU A 120 -17.28 2.79 -3.07
CA GLU A 120 -18.54 2.28 -2.51
C GLU A 120 -19.53 1.84 -3.59
N ASP A 121 -19.67 2.63 -4.66
CA ASP A 121 -20.66 2.40 -5.73
C ASP A 121 -20.16 1.48 -6.84
N SER A 122 -18.91 1.01 -6.77
CA SER A 122 -18.26 0.27 -7.85
C SER A 122 -17.81 -1.13 -7.41
N GLY A 123 -16.78 -1.21 -6.56
CA GLY A 123 -16.07 -2.46 -6.30
C GLY A 123 -15.97 -2.85 -4.83
N TRP A 124 -16.30 -1.95 -3.90
CA TRP A 124 -16.21 -2.25 -2.48
C TRP A 124 -17.16 -3.37 -2.08
N ARG A 125 -16.66 -4.29 -1.26
CA ARG A 125 -17.45 -5.30 -0.56
C ARG A 125 -16.93 -5.40 0.87
N PRO A 126 -17.80 -5.50 1.89
CA PRO A 126 -17.36 -5.64 3.30
C PRO A 126 -16.44 -6.84 3.58
N ALA A 127 -16.41 -7.82 2.68
CA ALA A 127 -15.53 -8.99 2.77
C ALA A 127 -14.10 -8.73 2.26
N ILE A 128 -13.83 -7.59 1.63
CA ILE A 128 -12.49 -7.23 1.14
C ILE A 128 -11.59 -6.97 2.34
N THR A 129 -10.48 -7.70 2.39
CA THR A 129 -9.49 -7.63 3.46
C THR A 129 -8.50 -6.50 3.23
N VAL A 130 -7.85 -6.03 4.31
CA VAL A 130 -6.74 -5.07 4.22
C VAL A 130 -5.63 -5.59 3.30
N LYS A 131 -5.32 -6.89 3.35
CA LYS A 131 -4.36 -7.53 2.44
C LYS A 131 -4.74 -7.36 0.96
N GLN A 132 -6.00 -7.58 0.62
CA GLN A 132 -6.48 -7.39 -0.76
C GLN A 132 -6.42 -5.93 -1.21
N ILE A 133 -6.67 -4.98 -0.29
CA ILE A 133 -6.50 -3.55 -0.55
C ILE A 133 -5.03 -3.24 -0.88
N LEU A 134 -4.09 -3.69 -0.03
CA LEU A 134 -2.66 -3.42 -0.21
C LEU A 134 -2.13 -4.04 -1.51
N ILE A 135 -2.50 -5.29 -1.82
CA ILE A 135 -2.15 -5.93 -3.09
C ILE A 135 -2.75 -5.15 -4.28
N GLY A 136 -4.02 -4.74 -4.19
CA GLY A 136 -4.65 -3.96 -5.25
C GLY A 136 -3.98 -2.61 -5.49
N ILE A 137 -3.51 -1.93 -4.43
CA ILE A 137 -2.72 -0.69 -4.56
C ILE A 137 -1.36 -0.97 -5.17
N GLN A 138 -0.70 -2.07 -4.80
CA GLN A 138 0.57 -2.49 -5.39
C GLN A 138 0.43 -2.74 -6.90
N ASP A 139 -0.58 -3.51 -7.30
CA ASP A 139 -0.87 -3.78 -8.70
C ASP A 139 -1.20 -2.49 -9.46
N LEU A 140 -1.92 -1.55 -8.82
CA LEU A 140 -2.25 -0.26 -9.41
C LEU A 140 -1.02 0.60 -9.70
N LEU A 141 0.01 0.55 -8.84
CA LEU A 141 1.27 1.28 -9.09
C LEU A 141 1.95 0.80 -10.37
N ASP A 142 2.03 -0.51 -10.57
CA ASP A 142 2.69 -1.11 -11.74
C ASP A 142 1.82 -1.02 -13.01
N ALA A 143 0.50 -1.14 -12.84
CA ALA A 143 -0.49 -1.07 -13.92
C ALA A 143 -1.53 0.03 -13.68
N PRO A 144 -1.21 1.31 -13.96
CA PRO A 144 -2.16 2.40 -13.84
C PRO A 144 -3.42 2.18 -14.68
N ASN A 145 -4.58 2.59 -14.16
CA ASN A 145 -5.85 2.53 -14.87
C ASN A 145 -6.09 3.84 -15.66
N PRO A 146 -6.00 3.86 -17.00
CA PRO A 146 -6.20 5.08 -17.79
C PRO A 146 -7.65 5.56 -17.85
N ALA A 147 -8.63 4.72 -17.44
CA ALA A 147 -10.04 5.10 -17.44
C ALA A 147 -10.43 6.02 -16.26
N ASP A 148 -9.65 6.00 -15.17
CA ASP A 148 -9.93 6.74 -13.93
C ASP A 148 -8.77 7.69 -13.54
N PRO A 149 -8.43 8.70 -14.36
CA PRO A 149 -7.34 9.62 -14.06
C PRO A 149 -7.67 10.51 -12.84
N ALA A 150 -6.79 10.50 -11.85
CA ALA A 150 -6.87 11.33 -10.64
C ALA A 150 -5.84 12.46 -10.62
N GLN A 151 -4.75 12.33 -11.40
CA GLN A 151 -3.71 13.35 -11.54
C GLN A 151 -3.43 13.62 -13.03
N THR A 152 -3.70 14.84 -13.48
CA THR A 152 -3.52 15.27 -14.89
C THR A 152 -2.08 15.08 -15.38
N GLU A 153 -1.09 15.52 -14.62
CA GLU A 153 0.33 15.44 -15.01
C GLU A 153 0.81 13.98 -15.13
N GLY A 154 0.50 13.15 -14.13
CA GLY A 154 0.83 11.73 -14.15
C GLY A 154 0.17 11.01 -15.32
N TYR A 155 -1.12 11.28 -15.56
CA TYR A 155 -1.87 10.72 -16.68
C TYR A 155 -1.32 11.15 -18.05
N HIS A 156 -1.05 12.45 -18.27
CA HIS A 156 -0.50 12.93 -19.54
C HIS A 156 0.85 12.29 -19.86
N LEU A 157 1.77 12.24 -18.89
CA LEU A 157 3.06 11.59 -19.09
C LEU A 157 2.90 10.09 -19.35
N PHE A 158 2.01 9.41 -18.61
CA PHE A 158 1.75 7.98 -18.82
C PHE A 158 1.26 7.67 -20.24
N ILE A 159 0.38 8.50 -20.82
CA ILE A 159 -0.19 8.28 -22.15
C ILE A 159 0.72 8.78 -23.28
N GLN A 160 1.38 9.92 -23.11
CA GLN A 160 2.05 10.63 -24.21
C GLN A 160 3.58 10.50 -24.17
N ASP A 161 4.19 10.32 -23.00
CA ASP A 161 5.64 10.22 -22.82
C ASP A 161 6.00 9.20 -21.75
N ALA A 162 5.87 7.92 -22.12
CA ALA A 162 6.15 6.80 -21.23
C ALA A 162 7.59 6.83 -20.69
N ASN A 163 8.56 7.37 -21.43
CA ASN A 163 9.95 7.42 -20.96
C ASN A 163 10.11 8.43 -19.82
N GLU A 164 9.53 9.62 -19.97
CA GLU A 164 9.54 10.62 -18.90
C GLU A 164 8.72 10.16 -17.69
N TYR A 165 7.58 9.51 -17.90
CA TYR A 165 6.80 8.89 -16.83
C TYR A 165 7.67 7.93 -16.00
N LYS A 166 8.33 6.97 -16.66
CA LYS A 166 9.22 6.00 -16.00
C LYS A 166 10.39 6.68 -15.28
N ARG A 167 10.98 7.72 -15.89
CA ARG A 167 12.06 8.51 -15.27
C ARG A 167 11.60 9.13 -13.95
N ARG A 168 10.40 9.73 -13.92
CA ARG A 168 9.83 10.35 -12.72
C ARG A 168 9.44 9.33 -11.66
N VAL A 169 8.88 8.19 -12.05
CA VAL A 169 8.60 7.06 -11.13
C VAL A 169 9.89 6.60 -10.44
N ARG A 170 10.97 6.34 -11.20
CA ARG A 170 12.26 5.95 -10.62
C ARG A 170 12.87 7.02 -9.72
N GLN A 171 12.69 8.30 -10.07
CA GLN A 171 13.12 9.42 -9.24
C GLN A 171 12.34 9.47 -7.92
N GLN A 172 11.03 9.25 -7.96
CA GLN A 172 10.18 9.16 -6.79
C GLN A 172 10.56 7.96 -5.91
N ALA A 173 10.79 6.78 -6.48
CA ALA A 173 11.21 5.59 -5.71
C ALA A 173 12.46 5.89 -4.85
N LYS A 174 13.44 6.62 -5.39
CA LYS A 174 14.65 7.05 -4.66
C LYS A 174 14.39 8.03 -3.51
N GLN A 175 13.27 8.76 -3.53
CA GLN A 175 12.89 9.68 -2.44
C GLN A 175 12.34 8.92 -1.22
N TYR A 176 11.99 7.65 -1.40
CA TYR A 176 11.45 6.78 -0.37
C TYR A 176 12.38 5.58 -0.15
N PRO A 177 13.61 5.80 0.35
CA PRO A 177 14.53 4.71 0.65
C PRO A 177 13.99 3.82 1.79
N PRO A 178 14.47 2.57 1.90
CA PRO A 178 14.26 1.77 3.11
C PRO A 178 14.72 2.55 4.36
N LEU A 179 13.97 2.48 5.47
CA LEU A 179 14.35 3.18 6.71
C LEU A 179 15.58 2.58 7.37
#